data_AF-A0A7Y2GZ88-F1
#
_entry.id   AF-A0A7Y2GZ88-F1
#
_cell.length_a   1.000
_cell.length_b   1.000
_cell.length_c   1.000
_cell.angle_alpha   90.00
_cell.angle_beta   90.00
_cell.angle_gamma   90.00
#
_symmetry.space_group_name_H-M   'P 1'
#
loop_
_entity.id
_entity.type
_entity.pdbx_description
1 polymer ?
#
loop_
_entity_poly.entity_id
_entity_poly.type
_entity_poly.pdbx_seq_one_letter_code
_entity_poly.pdbx_strand_id
1 'polypeptide(L)'
;DDARRAPAPAYSRTGDLVSFADGYPLQLTGEASLAELNRSLESPVPMTRFRPNAVVSTGAAWQEETWRSVTIGRVGLDVAKPCGRCVVTTVPQALDDRPPGEDRTEPLKTLSRMHTVNGKAVFGVNLIPRTDGVLRIGDELRPHTSVMGG
;
A
#
# COMPACT_ATOMS: atom_id res chain seq x y z
N ASP A 1 7.11 -23.43 15.70
CA ASP A 1 6.44 -22.62 16.73
C ASP A 1 5.80 -21.44 16.01
N ASP A 2 4.54 -21.62 15.63
CA ASP A 2 3.88 -20.86 14.56
C ASP A 2 2.89 -19.85 15.18
N ALA A 3 3.39 -18.65 15.49
CA ALA A 3 2.57 -17.60 16.11
C ALA A 3 1.58 -17.03 15.08
N ARG A 4 0.34 -17.55 15.08
CA ARG A 4 -0.78 -17.05 14.28
C ARG A 4 -1.57 -16.02 15.09
N ARG A 5 -1.80 -14.83 14.54
CA ARG A 5 -2.58 -13.75 15.17
C ARG A 5 -3.75 -13.35 14.27
N ALA A 6 -4.87 -12.96 14.87
CA ALA A 6 -6.01 -12.43 14.11
C ALA A 6 -5.73 -10.98 13.65
N PRO A 7 -6.08 -10.62 12.39
CA PRO A 7 -6.00 -9.25 11.89
C PRO A 7 -7.04 -8.34 12.57
N ALA A 8 -6.85 -7.02 12.52
CA ALA A 8 -7.64 -6.07 13.32
C ALA A 8 -9.17 -6.17 13.07
N PRO A 9 -10.00 -6.34 14.12
CA PRO A 9 -11.38 -6.83 14.01
C PRO A 9 -12.35 -5.93 13.24
N ALA A 10 -12.04 -4.64 13.09
CA ALA A 10 -12.89 -3.73 12.31
C ALA A 10 -12.96 -4.06 10.81
N TYR A 11 -12.00 -4.84 10.29
CA TYR A 11 -11.88 -5.14 8.86
C TYR A 11 -11.73 -6.65 8.57
N SER A 12 -11.77 -7.49 9.61
CA SER A 12 -11.51 -8.93 9.52
C SER A 12 -12.79 -9.73 9.65
N ARG A 13 -12.86 -10.88 8.96
CA ARG A 13 -13.90 -11.89 9.17
C ARG A 13 -13.37 -13.01 10.07
N THR A 14 -14.28 -13.75 10.71
CA THR A 14 -13.93 -14.94 11.50
C THR A 14 -13.16 -15.93 10.61
N GLY A 15 -11.89 -16.18 10.93
CA GLY A 15 -11.00 -17.08 10.19
C GLY A 15 -9.84 -16.40 9.45
N ASP A 16 -9.81 -15.07 9.37
CA ASP A 16 -8.66 -14.36 8.80
C ASP A 16 -7.42 -14.55 9.72
N LEU A 17 -6.28 -14.96 9.13
CA LEU A 17 -5.02 -15.22 9.86
C LEU A 17 -3.92 -14.30 9.34
N VAL A 18 -3.12 -13.74 10.26
CA VAL A 18 -1.85 -13.07 9.94
C VAL A 18 -0.71 -13.73 10.71
N SER A 19 0.45 -13.86 10.05
CA SER A 19 1.73 -14.24 10.69
C SER A 19 2.49 -12.94 11.05
N PHE A 20 3.80 -12.85 10.82
CA PHE A 20 4.67 -11.69 11.13
C PHE A 20 4.30 -10.34 10.48
N ALA A 21 3.16 -10.22 9.79
CA ALA A 21 2.69 -8.97 9.21
C ALA A 21 1.96 -8.12 10.27
N ASP A 22 2.06 -6.79 10.17
CA ASP A 22 1.44 -5.80 11.07
C ASP A 22 -0.11 -5.71 10.94
N GLY A 23 -0.77 -6.86 10.90
CA GLY A 23 -2.22 -7.00 10.96
C GLY A 23 -2.93 -7.19 9.63
N TYR A 24 -2.24 -7.18 8.48
CA TYR A 24 -2.82 -7.50 7.16
C TYR A 24 -1.80 -8.19 6.26
N PRO A 25 -2.19 -9.22 5.49
CA PRO A 25 -1.25 -10.08 4.79
C PRO A 25 -0.66 -9.47 3.51
N LEU A 26 -1.34 -8.50 2.88
CA LEU A 26 -0.97 -7.96 1.57
C LEU A 26 -1.10 -6.44 1.51
N GLN A 27 -0.27 -5.82 0.67
CA GLN A 27 -0.27 -4.40 0.38
C GLN A 27 -0.33 -4.13 -1.12
N LEU A 28 -1.14 -3.13 -1.52
CA LEU A 28 -1.22 -2.61 -2.88
C LEU A 28 -0.88 -1.12 -2.92
N THR A 29 -0.17 -0.70 -3.95
CA THR A 29 0.21 0.70 -4.21
C THR A 29 -0.06 1.10 -5.65
N GLY A 30 -0.52 2.33 -5.87
CA GLY A 30 -0.71 2.91 -7.21
C GLY A 30 0.54 3.58 -7.76
N GLU A 31 0.83 3.39 -9.05
CA GLU A 31 1.94 4.06 -9.75
C GLU A 31 1.76 5.58 -9.78
N ALA A 32 0.54 6.09 -9.99
CA ALA A 32 0.29 7.53 -10.01
C ALA A 32 0.51 8.17 -8.63
N SER A 33 0.29 7.42 -7.54
CA SER A 33 0.58 7.86 -6.17
C SER A 33 2.08 8.07 -5.96
N LEU A 34 2.91 7.14 -6.45
CA LEU A 34 4.37 7.30 -6.38
C LEU A 34 4.84 8.46 -7.26
N ALA A 35 4.28 8.59 -8.47
CA ALA A 35 4.63 9.67 -9.38
C ALA A 35 4.32 11.05 -8.77
N GLU A 36 3.18 11.20 -8.11
CA GLU A 36 2.80 12.43 -7.40
C GLU A 36 3.74 12.73 -6.23
N LEU A 37 4.06 11.72 -5.41
CA LEU A 37 5.03 11.90 -4.33
C LEU A 37 6.41 12.32 -4.86
N ASN A 38 6.91 11.64 -5.89
CA ASN A 38 8.21 11.92 -6.49
C ASN A 38 8.32 13.30 -7.13
N ARG A 39 7.21 13.90 -7.59
CA ARG A 39 7.18 15.29 -8.06
C ARG A 39 7.48 16.31 -6.97
N SER A 40 7.23 15.94 -5.71
CA SER A 40 7.42 16.81 -4.55
C SER A 40 8.72 16.54 -3.80
N LEU A 41 9.50 15.54 -4.23
CA LEU A 41 10.79 15.18 -3.65
C LEU A 41 11.92 15.80 -4.46
N GLU A 42 12.97 16.24 -3.76
CA GLU A 42 14.22 16.69 -4.40
C GLU A 42 14.92 15.53 -5.12
N SER A 43 14.90 14.35 -4.52
CA SER A 43 15.38 13.10 -5.09
C SER A 43 14.24 12.09 -5.17
N PRO A 44 13.82 11.66 -6.37
CA PRO A 44 12.80 10.64 -6.53
C PRO A 44 13.21 9.33 -5.85
N VAL A 45 12.23 8.64 -5.26
CA VAL A 45 12.44 7.34 -4.63
C VAL A 45 11.77 6.21 -5.44
N PRO A 46 12.35 5.00 -5.42
CA PRO A 46 11.75 3.84 -6.06
C PRO A 46 10.57 3.31 -5.23
N MET A 47 9.65 2.59 -5.90
CA MET A 47 8.50 1.95 -5.26
C MET A 47 8.89 0.96 -4.15
N THR A 48 10.09 0.36 -4.27
CA THR A 48 10.66 -0.57 -3.29
C THR A 48 10.77 0.04 -1.90
N ARG A 49 10.93 1.37 -1.75
CA ARG A 49 10.91 2.05 -0.43
C ARG A 49 9.63 1.76 0.36
N PHE A 50 8.52 1.49 -0.33
CA PHE A 50 7.22 1.25 0.27
C PHE A 50 6.92 -0.24 0.51
N ARG A 51 7.77 -1.16 0.03
CA ARG A 51 7.64 -2.62 0.23
C ARG A 51 6.28 -3.23 -0.18
N PRO A 52 5.66 -2.83 -1.30
CA PRO A 52 4.35 -3.36 -1.68
C PRO A 52 4.43 -4.84 -2.08
N ASN A 53 3.29 -5.54 -1.98
CA ASN A 53 3.13 -6.86 -2.59
C ASN A 53 2.62 -6.76 -4.04
N ALA A 54 1.78 -5.76 -4.33
CA ALA A 54 1.24 -5.49 -5.65
C ALA A 54 1.40 -4.00 -6.00
N VAL A 55 1.89 -3.73 -7.20
CA VAL A 55 1.95 -2.39 -7.79
C VAL A 55 0.99 -2.38 -8.97
N VAL A 56 0.12 -1.39 -9.04
CA VAL A 56 -0.90 -1.29 -10.07
C VAL A 56 -0.91 0.08 -10.72
N SER A 57 -1.21 0.13 -12.01
CA SER A 57 -1.41 1.39 -12.72
C SER A 57 -2.73 2.02 -12.27
N THR A 58 -2.65 3.23 -11.71
CA THR A 58 -3.81 4.05 -11.34
C THR A 58 -3.85 5.31 -12.21
N GLY A 59 -5.05 5.86 -12.44
CA GLY A 59 -5.21 7.07 -13.25
C GLY A 59 -4.98 8.35 -12.46
N ALA A 60 -5.16 8.31 -11.14
CA ALA A 60 -4.93 9.43 -10.23
C ALA A 60 -4.15 8.98 -8.98
N ALA A 61 -3.45 9.92 -8.36
CA ALA A 61 -2.77 9.69 -7.10
C ALA A 61 -3.78 9.32 -6.00
N TRP A 62 -3.42 8.32 -5.20
CA TRP A 62 -4.21 7.76 -4.10
C TRP A 62 -5.58 7.20 -4.50
N GLN A 63 -5.82 6.96 -5.79
CA GLN A 63 -7.07 6.39 -6.29
C GLN A 63 -7.38 5.03 -5.63
N GLU A 64 -6.35 4.24 -5.32
CA GLU A 64 -6.46 2.95 -4.64
C GLU A 64 -7.16 3.02 -3.27
N GLU A 65 -7.15 4.19 -2.62
CA GLU A 65 -7.79 4.40 -1.31
C GLU A 65 -9.32 4.53 -1.42
N THR A 66 -9.84 4.79 -2.63
CA THR A 66 -11.28 4.92 -2.88
C THR A 66 -11.97 3.57 -3.08
N TRP A 67 -11.20 2.50 -3.25
CA TRP A 67 -11.73 1.17 -3.56
C TRP A 67 -12.19 0.49 -2.28
N ARG A 68 -13.31 -0.24 -2.39
CA ARG A 68 -13.79 -1.14 -1.33
C ARG A 68 -13.20 -2.53 -1.48
N SER A 69 -13.08 -2.99 -2.72
CA SER A 69 -12.45 -4.25 -3.07
C SER A 69 -11.87 -4.15 -4.48
N VAL A 70 -11.02 -5.10 -4.82
CA VAL A 70 -10.38 -5.19 -6.12
C VAL A 70 -10.25 -6.65 -6.53
N THR A 71 -10.43 -6.91 -7.82
CA THR A 71 -10.07 -8.19 -8.42
C THR A 71 -8.84 -7.99 -9.29
N ILE A 72 -7.82 -8.82 -9.09
CA ILE A 72 -6.62 -8.85 -9.93
C ILE A 72 -6.56 -10.24 -10.58
N GLY A 73 -6.76 -10.29 -11.90
CA GLY A 73 -6.94 -11.56 -12.61
C GLY A 73 -8.16 -12.31 -12.08
N ARG A 74 -7.92 -13.41 -11.32
CA ARG A 74 -8.97 -14.22 -10.69
C ARG A 74 -9.06 -14.06 -9.17
N VAL A 75 -8.16 -13.29 -8.58
CA VAL A 75 -8.04 -13.16 -7.12
C VAL A 75 -8.83 -11.95 -6.63
N GLY A 76 -9.81 -12.19 -5.77
CA GLY A 76 -10.58 -11.15 -5.08
C GLY A 76 -9.89 -10.72 -3.78
N LEU A 77 -9.78 -9.41 -3.58
CA LEU A 77 -9.11 -8.77 -2.46
C LEU A 77 -10.02 -7.67 -1.89
N ASP A 78 -10.29 -7.70 -0.60
CA ASP A 78 -10.92 -6.57 0.09
C ASP A 78 -9.88 -5.51 0.42
N VAL A 79 -10.22 -4.24 0.21
CA VAL A 79 -9.42 -3.10 0.66
C VAL A 79 -9.78 -2.81 2.10
N ALA A 80 -8.84 -3.06 3.02
CA ALA A 80 -9.11 -2.93 4.45
C ALA A 80 -8.97 -1.47 4.90
N LYS A 81 -7.81 -0.85 4.65
CA LYS A 81 -7.54 0.54 5.07
C LYS A 81 -6.30 1.12 4.39
N PRO A 82 -6.15 2.44 4.33
CA PRO A 82 -4.89 3.09 3.98
C PRO A 82 -3.72 2.58 4.84
N CYS A 83 -2.54 2.44 4.24
CA CYS A 83 -1.36 1.92 4.93
C CYS A 83 -0.54 3.07 5.53
N GLY A 84 -0.58 3.18 6.85
CA GLY A 84 0.25 4.12 7.60
C GLY A 84 1.72 3.79 7.44
N ARG A 85 2.54 4.80 7.11
CA ARG A 85 3.98 4.65 6.89
C ARG A 85 4.76 5.12 8.11
N CYS A 86 5.85 4.41 8.38
CA CYS A 86 6.77 4.68 9.47
C CYS A 86 8.17 4.93 8.92
N VAL A 87 9.13 5.22 9.80
CA VAL A 87 10.52 5.56 9.45
C VAL A 87 11.21 4.51 8.56
N VAL A 88 10.72 3.27 8.53
CA VAL A 88 11.27 2.22 7.66
C VAL A 88 11.28 2.61 6.18
N THR A 89 10.33 3.45 5.72
CA THR A 89 10.33 3.94 4.33
C THR A 89 11.53 4.83 4.00
N THR A 90 12.16 5.42 5.03
CA THR A 90 13.37 6.24 4.86
C THR A 90 14.63 5.41 4.64
N VAL A 91 14.58 4.10 4.90
CA VAL A 91 15.73 3.21 4.73
C VAL A 91 15.72 2.62 3.30
N PRO A 92 16.76 2.86 2.48
CA PRO A 92 16.89 2.25 1.16
C PRO A 92 17.00 0.73 1.24
N GLN A 93 16.48 0.03 0.23
CA GLN A 93 16.57 -1.44 0.18
C GLN A 93 17.81 -1.91 -0.57
N ALA A 94 18.24 -1.17 -1.59
CA ALA A 94 19.50 -1.35 -2.28
C ALA A 94 20.45 -0.17 -2.03
N LEU A 95 21.76 -0.38 -2.23
CA LEU A 95 22.78 0.63 -1.92
C LEU A 95 22.63 1.90 -2.77
N ASP A 96 22.10 1.74 -3.97
CA ASP A 96 21.86 2.75 -5.00
C ASP A 96 20.48 3.44 -4.91
N ASP A 97 19.57 2.93 -4.06
CA ASP A 97 18.25 3.55 -3.83
C ASP A 97 18.32 4.89 -3.07
N ARG A 98 19.52 5.29 -2.60
CA ARG A 98 19.76 6.57 -1.95
C ARG A 98 20.92 7.31 -2.61
N PRO A 99 20.67 8.44 -3.28
CA PRO A 99 21.73 9.30 -3.79
C PRO A 99 22.50 9.97 -2.63
N PRO A 100 23.79 10.31 -2.83
CA PRO A 100 24.57 11.06 -1.86
C PRO A 100 23.88 12.38 -1.47
N GLY A 101 23.75 12.64 -0.17
CA GLY A 101 23.16 13.88 0.33
C GLY A 101 21.63 13.88 0.51
N GLU A 102 20.93 12.79 0.17
CA GLU A 102 19.48 12.66 0.45
C GLU A 102 19.19 12.85 1.95
N ASP A 103 18.18 13.68 2.26
CA ASP A 103 17.65 13.86 3.61
C ASP A 103 17.15 12.50 4.15
N ARG A 104 17.72 12.07 5.28
CA ARG A 104 17.44 10.77 5.91
C ARG A 104 16.01 10.63 6.45
N THR A 105 15.22 11.70 6.42
CA THR A 105 13.81 11.69 6.80
C THR A 105 12.87 11.50 5.60
N GLU A 106 13.38 11.54 4.37
CA GLU A 106 12.62 11.31 3.15
C GLU A 106 12.50 9.80 2.84
N PRO A 107 11.39 9.35 2.21
CA PRO A 107 10.28 10.15 1.69
C PRO A 107 9.19 10.48 2.72
N LEU A 108 9.37 10.05 3.98
CA LEU A 108 8.31 10.12 5.00
C LEU A 108 7.95 11.56 5.37
N LYS A 109 8.93 12.46 5.44
CA LYS A 109 8.72 13.88 5.75
C LYS A 109 7.84 14.56 4.70
N THR A 110 8.13 14.37 3.41
CA THR A 110 7.30 14.92 2.33
C THR A 110 5.92 14.28 2.30
N LEU A 111 5.85 12.94 2.41
CA LEU A 111 4.58 12.23 2.45
C LEU A 111 3.68 12.72 3.60
N SER A 112 4.23 12.97 4.78
CA SER A 112 3.49 13.49 5.95
C SER A 112 2.88 14.88 5.74
N ARG A 113 3.38 15.64 4.76
CA ARG A 113 2.82 16.96 4.41
C ARG A 113 1.78 16.86 3.30
N MET A 114 1.95 15.90 2.40
CA MET A 114 1.10 15.73 1.22
C MET A 114 -0.18 14.96 1.52
N HIS A 115 -0.06 13.82 2.21
CA HIS A 115 -1.17 12.88 2.32
C HIS A 115 -1.18 12.18 3.67
N THR A 116 -2.15 12.57 4.50
CA THR A 116 -2.35 12.00 5.82
C THR A 116 -3.79 11.59 6.04
N VAL A 117 -3.98 10.46 6.72
CA VAL A 117 -5.28 10.00 7.20
C VAL A 117 -5.19 9.84 8.70
N ASN A 118 -6.08 10.51 9.44
CA ASN A 118 -6.10 10.52 10.91
C ASN A 118 -4.73 10.88 11.53
N GLY A 119 -4.06 11.89 10.96
CA GLY A 119 -2.77 12.39 11.45
C GLY A 119 -1.56 11.50 11.16
N LYS A 120 -1.72 10.44 10.34
CA LYS A 120 -0.63 9.55 9.93
C LYS A 120 -0.36 9.69 8.44
N ALA A 121 0.90 9.81 8.05
CA ALA A 121 1.31 9.67 6.66
C ALA A 121 0.90 8.30 6.12
N VAL A 122 0.23 8.26 4.98
CA VAL A 122 -0.27 7.02 4.37
C VAL A 122 0.19 6.91 2.92
N PHE A 123 0.47 5.69 2.48
CA PHE A 123 0.79 5.41 1.09
C PHE A 123 0.39 3.98 0.74
N GLY A 124 -0.48 3.82 -0.26
CA GLY A 124 -1.08 2.54 -0.62
C GLY A 124 -2.09 2.03 0.42
N VAL A 125 -2.64 0.84 0.16
CA VAL A 125 -3.69 0.22 0.96
C VAL A 125 -3.30 -1.19 1.43
N ASN A 126 -3.82 -1.58 2.58
CA ASN A 126 -3.73 -2.95 3.07
C ASN A 126 -4.90 -3.76 2.51
N LEU A 127 -4.61 -4.99 2.08
CA LEU A 127 -5.54 -5.89 1.43
C LEU A 127 -5.76 -7.17 2.26
N ILE A 128 -6.96 -7.74 2.12
CA ILE A 128 -7.29 -9.08 2.65
C ILE A 128 -7.73 -9.97 1.49
N PRO A 129 -7.03 -11.08 1.20
CA PRO A 129 -7.45 -12.02 0.16
C PRO A 129 -8.75 -12.71 0.55
N ARG A 130 -9.67 -12.83 -0.41
CA ARG A 130 -10.95 -13.53 -0.26
C ARG A 130 -11.04 -14.81 -1.08
N THR A 131 -10.11 -15.00 -2.00
CA THR A 131 -9.97 -16.20 -2.82
C THR A 131 -8.50 -16.55 -2.94
N ASP A 132 -8.19 -17.84 -2.95
CA ASP A 132 -6.84 -18.31 -3.26
C ASP A 132 -6.53 -18.15 -4.75
N GLY A 133 -5.26 -18.00 -5.09
CA GLY A 133 -4.81 -17.94 -6.47
C GLY A 133 -3.41 -17.36 -6.62
N VAL A 134 -2.99 -17.21 -7.88
CA VAL A 134 -1.69 -16.68 -8.25
C VAL A 134 -1.90 -15.37 -8.99
N LEU A 135 -1.31 -14.30 -8.48
CA LEU A 135 -1.20 -13.02 -9.17
C LEU A 135 -0.01 -13.05 -10.13
N ARG A 136 -0.19 -12.54 -11.35
CA ARG A 136 0.86 -12.38 -12.34
C ARG A 136 0.94 -10.94 -12.81
N ILE A 137 2.15 -10.53 -13.20
CA ILE A 137 2.35 -9.26 -13.90
C ILE A 137 1.52 -9.30 -15.20
N GLY A 138 0.78 -8.23 -15.45
CA GLY A 138 -0.12 -8.11 -16.60
C GLY A 138 -1.55 -8.62 -16.35
N ASP A 139 -1.85 -9.18 -15.17
CA ASP A 139 -3.23 -9.51 -14.81
C ASP A 139 -4.10 -8.25 -14.79
N GLU A 140 -5.33 -8.38 -15.29
CA GLU A 140 -6.30 -7.28 -15.35
C GLU A 140 -6.73 -6.84 -13.95
N LEU A 141 -6.74 -5.52 -13.73
CA LEU A 141 -7.20 -4.88 -12.51
C LEU A 141 -8.66 -4.43 -12.65
N ARG A 142 -9.53 -4.87 -11.74
CA ARG A 142 -10.95 -4.47 -11.69
C ARG A 142 -11.30 -3.92 -10.30
N PRO A 143 -11.25 -2.59 -10.11
CA PRO A 143 -11.60 -1.96 -8.83
C PRO A 143 -13.12 -1.89 -8.66
N HIS A 144 -13.58 -2.11 -7.44
CA HIS A 144 -14.97 -1.92 -7.03
C HIS A 144 -15.03 -0.80 -5.98
N THR A 145 -15.55 0.35 -6.38
CA THR A 145 -15.81 1.48 -5.48
C THR A 145 -17.23 1.37 -4.92
N SER A 146 -17.43 1.75 -3.66
CA SER A 146 -18.79 2.05 -3.23
C SER A 146 -19.16 3.41 -3.81
N VAL A 147 -20.22 3.48 -4.60
CA VAL A 147 -20.98 4.73 -4.74
C VAL A 147 -21.56 4.98 -3.35
N MET A 148 -21.10 6.02 -2.65
CA MET A 148 -21.84 6.47 -1.47
C MET A 148 -23.21 6.91 -1.98
N GLY A 149 -24.22 6.06 -1.76
CA GLY A 149 -25.62 6.47 -1.89
C GLY A 149 -25.84 7.66 -0.98
N GLY A 150 -26.50 8.69 -1.52
CA GLY A 150 -26.81 9.94 -0.83
C GLY A 150 -27.78 9.79 0.34
#